data_AF-A0A7S0HGV4-F1
#
_entry.id   AF-A0A7S0HGV4-F1
#
_cell.length_a   1.000
_cell.length_b   1.000
_cell.length_c   1.000
_cell.angle_alpha   90.00
_cell.angle_beta   90.00
_cell.angle_gamma   90.00
#
_symmetry.space_group_name_H-M   'P 1'
#
loop_
_entity.id
_entity.type
_entity.pdbx_description
1 polymer ?
#
loop_
_entity_poly.entity_id
_entity_poly.type
_entity_poly.pdbx_seq_one_letter_code
_entity_poly.pdbx_strand_id
1 'polypeptide(L)'
;MASVAPNAEKILKEIDGQISSFHEKSKGSLEAIGLLFSEMASQPLPPQMICQILKMDEETVRASFEAGNPPRASREQLVEAIRTSIDPEDDVELYRKVLEKHITRFENTDKIMSALSGDLSGFHQHVGGSVEKISRFFSDLAPAPQKGEPMPEGMIHALLRIEQSAKTCSLQDFLDCFERNLDLSDTVNEIKTVLDKHMTA
;
A
#
# COMPACT_ATOMS: atom_id res chain seq x y z
N MET A 1 -5.12 -18.40 25.16
CA MET A 1 -6.12 -17.54 24.50
C MET A 1 -6.01 -16.18 25.15
N ALA A 2 -5.55 -15.16 24.43
CA ALA A 2 -5.62 -13.79 24.93
C ALA A 2 -7.12 -13.46 25.13
N SER A 3 -7.52 -13.00 26.32
CA SER A 3 -8.90 -12.60 26.53
C SER A 3 -9.14 -11.30 25.76
N VAL A 4 -10.20 -11.26 24.95
CA VAL A 4 -10.64 -10.03 24.29
C VAL A 4 -10.87 -8.95 25.34
N ALA A 5 -10.34 -7.75 25.12
CA ALA A 5 -10.44 -6.68 26.08
C ALA A 5 -11.91 -6.26 26.31
N PRO A 6 -12.31 -5.87 27.55
CA PRO A 6 -13.71 -5.55 27.86
C PRO A 6 -14.28 -4.36 27.05
N ASN A 7 -13.42 -3.44 26.62
CA ASN A 7 -13.74 -2.27 25.79
C ASN A 7 -13.85 -2.60 24.29
N ALA A 8 -13.41 -3.79 23.83
CA ALA A 8 -13.28 -4.10 22.41
C ALA A 8 -14.61 -3.99 21.64
N GLU A 9 -15.71 -4.53 22.17
CA GLU A 9 -17.02 -4.46 21.50
C GLU A 9 -17.52 -3.03 21.33
N LYS A 10 -17.25 -2.17 22.33
CA LYS A 10 -17.64 -0.76 22.27
C LYS A 10 -16.83 -0.04 21.19
N ILE A 11 -15.50 -0.22 21.19
CA ILE A 11 -14.60 0.39 20.21
C ILE A 11 -15.00 -0.06 18.80
N LEU A 12 -15.14 -1.36 18.56
CA LEU A 12 -15.49 -1.92 17.25
C LEU A 12 -16.79 -1.34 16.73
N LYS A 13 -17.81 -1.23 17.57
CA LYS A 13 -19.10 -0.63 17.18
C LYS A 13 -18.95 0.83 16.73
N GLU A 14 -18.06 1.59 17.35
CA GLU A 14 -17.83 3.00 17.01
C GLU A 14 -16.99 3.20 15.74
N ILE A 15 -16.18 2.22 15.35
CA ILE A 15 -15.30 2.29 14.16
C ILE A 15 -15.74 1.35 13.01
N ASP A 16 -16.87 0.66 13.14
CA ASP A 16 -17.34 -0.34 12.15
C ASP A 16 -17.47 0.25 10.73
N GLY A 17 -17.89 1.52 10.64
CA GLY A 17 -17.94 2.27 9.38
C GLY A 17 -16.56 2.44 8.74
N GLN A 18 -15.56 2.85 9.52
CA GLN A 18 -14.19 2.99 9.08
C GLN A 18 -13.57 1.64 8.70
N ILE A 19 -13.82 0.57 9.46
CA ILE A 19 -13.35 -0.77 9.11
C ILE A 19 -13.92 -1.20 7.75
N SER A 20 -15.22 -0.97 7.53
CA SER A 20 -15.89 -1.30 6.27
C SER A 20 -15.30 -0.50 5.10
N SER A 21 -15.15 0.81 5.27
CA SER A 21 -14.57 1.68 4.24
C SER A 21 -13.13 1.31 3.92
N PHE A 22 -12.31 1.00 4.93
CA PHE A 22 -10.94 0.55 4.73
C PHE A 22 -10.90 -0.79 3.98
N HIS A 23 -11.74 -1.75 4.37
CA HIS A 23 -11.79 -3.07 3.72
C HIS A 23 -12.19 -2.97 2.24
N GLU A 24 -13.21 -2.15 1.93
CA GLU A 24 -13.68 -1.91 0.57
C GLU A 24 -12.58 -1.31 -0.31
N LYS A 25 -11.92 -0.24 0.17
CA LYS A 25 -10.85 0.44 -0.58
C LYS A 25 -9.59 -0.42 -0.74
N SER A 26 -9.18 -1.12 0.31
CA SER A 26 -8.03 -2.02 0.28
C SER A 26 -8.30 -3.33 -0.46
N LYS A 27 -9.58 -3.67 -0.69
CA LYS A 27 -10.04 -4.94 -1.27
C LYS A 27 -9.45 -6.17 -0.54
N GLY A 28 -9.27 -6.06 0.77
CA GLY A 28 -8.67 -7.10 1.61
C GLY A 28 -7.18 -7.36 1.37
N SER A 29 -6.44 -6.40 0.78
CA SER A 29 -5.00 -6.54 0.53
C SER A 29 -4.20 -6.76 1.81
N LEU A 30 -3.40 -7.83 1.86
CA LEU A 30 -2.51 -8.12 3.00
C LEU A 30 -1.46 -7.05 3.22
N GLU A 31 -0.98 -6.41 2.16
CA GLU A 31 -0.02 -5.31 2.28
C GLU A 31 -0.65 -4.09 2.95
N ALA A 32 -1.86 -3.70 2.49
CA ALA A 32 -2.60 -2.60 3.09
C ALA A 32 -2.93 -2.86 4.56
N ILE A 33 -3.43 -4.06 4.86
CA ILE A 33 -3.73 -4.49 6.22
C ILE A 33 -2.45 -4.57 7.06
N GLY A 34 -1.35 -5.06 6.49
CA GLY A 34 -0.06 -5.13 7.16
C GLY A 34 0.47 -3.76 7.55
N LEU A 35 0.34 -2.75 6.68
CA LEU A 35 0.68 -1.37 7.00
C LEU A 35 -0.21 -0.81 8.12
N LEU A 36 -1.52 -1.08 8.09
CA LEU A 36 -2.46 -0.67 9.13
C LEU A 36 -2.04 -1.21 10.51
N PHE A 37 -1.81 -2.52 10.63
CA PHE A 37 -1.41 -3.13 11.89
C PHE A 37 0.02 -2.75 12.32
N SER A 38 0.92 -2.49 11.37
CA SER A 38 2.25 -1.97 11.68
C SER A 38 2.19 -0.57 12.29
N GLU A 39 1.30 0.28 11.78
CA GLU A 39 1.08 1.61 12.35
C GLU A 39 0.40 1.53 13.73
N MET A 40 -0.60 0.67 13.91
CA MET A 40 -1.22 0.41 15.22
C MET A 40 -0.19 -0.10 16.24
N ALA A 41 0.68 -1.02 15.83
CA ALA A 41 1.73 -1.58 16.68
C ALA A 41 2.95 -0.64 16.84
N SER A 42 2.99 0.50 16.12
CA SER A 42 4.14 1.41 16.05
C SER A 42 5.46 0.74 15.66
N GLN A 43 5.41 -0.39 14.96
CA GLN A 43 6.57 -1.14 14.47
C GLN A 43 6.21 -1.96 13.23
N PRO A 44 7.14 -2.14 12.28
CA PRO A 44 6.90 -2.98 11.12
C PRO A 44 6.58 -4.43 11.52
N LEU A 45 5.45 -4.95 11.05
CA LEU A 45 5.06 -6.34 11.26
C LEU A 45 5.43 -7.21 10.05
N PRO A 46 6.10 -8.35 10.26
CA PRO A 46 6.39 -9.29 9.17
C PRO A 46 5.10 -9.84 8.52
N PRO A 47 5.11 -10.15 7.21
CA PRO A 47 3.94 -10.71 6.52
C PRO A 47 3.36 -11.98 7.17
N GLN A 48 4.22 -12.82 7.74
CA GLN A 48 3.81 -14.04 8.44
C GLN A 48 2.96 -13.72 9.67
N MET A 49 3.35 -12.69 10.42
CA MET A 49 2.60 -12.24 11.60
C MET A 49 1.23 -11.66 11.20
N ILE A 50 1.14 -10.95 10.08
CA ILE A 50 -0.14 -10.46 9.55
C ILE A 50 -1.08 -11.61 9.19
N CYS A 51 -0.57 -12.66 8.54
CA CYS A 51 -1.37 -13.84 8.21
C CYS A 51 -1.88 -14.55 9.48
N GLN A 52 -1.05 -14.63 10.53
CA GLN A 52 -1.43 -15.21 11.82
C GLN A 52 -2.50 -14.37 12.54
N ILE A 53 -2.35 -13.05 12.56
CA ILE A 53 -3.32 -12.11 13.13
C ILE A 53 -4.68 -12.26 12.44
N LEU A 54 -4.68 -12.38 11.10
CA LEU A 54 -5.87 -12.61 10.28
C LEU A 54 -6.40 -14.04 10.33
N LYS A 55 -5.75 -14.94 11.09
CA LYS A 55 -6.08 -16.37 11.23
C LYS A 55 -6.20 -17.05 9.87
N MET A 56 -5.30 -16.71 8.94
CA MET A 56 -5.25 -17.33 7.62
C MET A 56 -4.54 -18.68 7.67
N ASP A 57 -5.02 -19.62 6.88
CA ASP A 57 -4.41 -20.94 6.74
C ASP A 57 -3.06 -20.84 6.01
N GLU A 58 -1.98 -21.31 6.64
CA GLU A 58 -0.62 -21.17 6.13
C GLU A 58 -0.40 -21.89 4.80
N GLU A 59 -1.04 -23.05 4.60
CA GLU A 59 -0.93 -23.83 3.37
C GLU A 59 -1.60 -23.10 2.21
N THR A 60 -2.80 -22.57 2.44
CA THR A 60 -3.55 -21.75 1.48
C THR A 60 -2.82 -20.46 1.13
N VAL A 61 -2.24 -19.79 2.13
CA VAL A 61 -1.45 -18.57 1.93
C VAL A 61 -0.23 -18.86 1.04
N ARG A 62 0.52 -19.92 1.36
CA ARG A 62 1.70 -20.34 0.59
C ARG A 62 1.33 -20.65 -0.87
N ALA A 63 0.30 -21.48 -1.09
CA ALA A 63 -0.15 -21.84 -2.44
C ALA A 63 -0.60 -20.62 -3.26
N SER A 64 -1.25 -19.65 -2.60
CA SER A 64 -1.71 -18.41 -3.24
C SER A 64 -0.54 -17.54 -3.71
N PHE A 65 0.51 -17.42 -2.90
CA PHE A 65 1.74 -16.73 -3.29
C PHE A 65 2.50 -17.45 -4.41
N GLU A 66 2.62 -18.78 -4.34
CA GLU A 66 3.25 -19.59 -5.40
C GLU A 66 2.51 -19.45 -6.75
N ALA A 67 1.18 -19.28 -6.71
CA ALA A 67 0.35 -19.03 -7.88
C ALA A 67 0.35 -17.56 -8.37
N GLY A 68 1.08 -16.66 -7.71
CA GLY A 68 1.12 -15.24 -8.05
C GLY A 68 -0.17 -14.48 -7.77
N ASN A 69 -1.07 -15.04 -6.94
CA ASN A 69 -2.33 -14.41 -6.55
C ASN A 69 -2.38 -14.27 -5.02
N PRO A 70 -1.81 -13.18 -4.45
CA PRO A 70 -1.78 -13.00 -3.01
C PRO A 70 -3.18 -13.12 -2.40
N PRO A 71 -3.32 -13.84 -1.28
CA PRO A 71 -4.62 -14.08 -0.69
C PRO A 71 -5.20 -12.76 -0.16
N ARG A 72 -6.53 -12.66 -0.13
CA ARG A 72 -7.25 -11.47 0.33
C ARG A 72 -7.99 -11.80 1.61
N ALA A 73 -7.88 -10.92 2.61
CA ALA A 73 -8.60 -11.07 3.86
C ALA A 73 -10.07 -10.68 3.69
N SER A 74 -10.98 -11.44 4.30
CA SER A 74 -12.38 -11.04 4.40
C SER A 74 -12.55 -9.90 5.41
N ARG A 75 -13.71 -9.23 5.37
CA ARG A 75 -14.04 -8.18 6.34
C ARG A 75 -14.11 -8.75 7.75
N GLU A 76 -14.66 -9.95 7.89
CA GLU A 76 -14.79 -10.66 9.16
C GLU A 76 -13.41 -10.99 9.76
N GLN A 77 -12.45 -11.41 8.93
CA GLN A 77 -11.07 -11.61 9.37
C GLN A 77 -10.43 -10.31 9.85
N LEU A 78 -10.66 -9.19 9.15
CA LEU A 78 -10.17 -7.87 9.57
C LEU A 78 -10.81 -7.42 10.90
N VAL A 79 -12.13 -7.55 11.04
CA VAL A 79 -12.85 -7.17 12.26
C VAL A 79 -12.34 -7.99 13.44
N GLU A 80 -12.20 -9.31 13.28
CA GLU A 80 -11.70 -10.18 14.34
C GLU A 80 -10.23 -9.89 14.67
N ALA A 81 -9.39 -9.59 13.68
CA ALA A 81 -8.02 -9.19 13.90
C ALA A 81 -7.92 -7.91 14.75
N ILE A 82 -8.68 -6.86 14.39
CA ILE A 82 -8.76 -5.60 15.17
C ILE A 82 -9.30 -5.89 16.57
N ARG A 83 -10.35 -6.71 16.68
CA ARG A 83 -10.91 -7.10 17.99
C ARG A 83 -9.87 -7.71 18.91
N THR A 84 -9.01 -8.58 18.38
CA THR A 84 -7.98 -9.25 19.16
C THR A 84 -6.74 -8.39 19.43
N SER A 85 -6.57 -7.28 18.71
CA SER A 85 -5.47 -6.34 18.93
C SER A 85 -5.80 -5.23 19.92
N ILE A 86 -7.07 -5.10 20.34
CA ILE A 86 -7.49 -4.07 21.31
C ILE A 86 -6.98 -4.42 22.70
N ASP A 87 -6.22 -3.50 23.27
CA ASP A 87 -5.78 -3.54 24.65
C ASP A 87 -6.81 -2.86 25.58
N PRO A 88 -6.89 -3.27 26.87
CA PRO A 88 -7.85 -2.70 27.83
C PRO A 88 -7.74 -1.18 28.03
N GLU A 89 -6.55 -0.62 27.82
CA GLU A 89 -6.25 0.81 27.98
C GLU A 89 -6.45 1.61 26.68
N ASP A 90 -6.77 0.94 25.57
CA ASP A 90 -6.95 1.61 24.30
C ASP A 90 -8.21 2.47 24.27
N ASP A 91 -8.09 3.58 23.54
CA ASP A 91 -9.19 4.47 23.21
C ASP A 91 -9.63 4.35 21.75
N VAL A 92 -10.91 4.64 21.50
CA VAL A 92 -11.50 4.59 20.16
C VAL A 92 -10.81 5.53 19.17
N GLU A 93 -10.31 6.68 19.62
CA GLU A 93 -9.69 7.67 18.75
C GLU A 93 -8.34 7.19 18.19
N LEU A 94 -7.65 6.27 18.87
CA LEU A 94 -6.42 5.64 18.35
C LEU A 94 -6.73 4.90 17.04
N TYR A 95 -7.73 4.02 17.08
CA TYR A 95 -8.14 3.22 15.93
C TYR A 95 -8.74 4.08 14.82
N ARG A 96 -9.59 5.03 15.20
CA ARG A 96 -10.22 5.97 14.26
C ARG A 96 -9.17 6.74 13.48
N LYS A 97 -8.21 7.35 14.16
CA LYS A 97 -7.15 8.14 13.54
C LYS A 97 -6.33 7.33 12.54
N VAL A 98 -5.92 6.11 12.91
CA VAL A 98 -5.12 5.26 12.04
C VAL A 98 -5.95 4.81 10.83
N LEU A 99 -7.18 4.32 11.03
CA LEU A 99 -8.07 3.93 9.93
C LEU A 99 -8.35 5.09 8.97
N GLU A 100 -8.71 6.27 9.49
CA GLU A 100 -9.01 7.47 8.69
C GLU A 100 -7.80 7.90 7.86
N LYS A 101 -6.59 7.85 8.43
CA LYS A 101 -5.36 8.14 7.68
C LYS A 101 -5.20 7.21 6.49
N HIS A 102 -5.39 5.89 6.67
CA HIS A 102 -5.28 4.92 5.58
C HIS A 102 -6.40 5.04 4.55
N ILE A 103 -7.64 5.31 4.98
CA ILE A 103 -8.79 5.56 4.09
C ILE A 103 -8.52 6.79 3.22
N THR A 104 -8.08 7.89 3.84
CA THR A 104 -7.75 9.13 3.14
C THR A 104 -6.61 8.93 2.16
N ARG A 105 -5.63 8.08 2.50
CA ARG A 105 -4.54 7.72 1.58
C ARG A 105 -5.08 7.06 0.32
N PHE A 106 -5.96 6.07 0.45
CA PHE A 106 -6.60 5.44 -0.72
C PHE A 106 -7.38 6.44 -1.56
N GLU A 107 -8.10 7.37 -0.93
CA GLU A 107 -8.83 8.42 -1.64
C GLU A 107 -7.90 9.37 -2.40
N ASN A 108 -6.75 9.71 -1.82
CA ASN A 108 -5.74 10.51 -2.51
C ASN A 108 -5.15 9.74 -3.69
N THR A 109 -4.82 8.46 -3.50
CA THR A 109 -4.35 7.57 -4.57
C THR A 109 -5.36 7.52 -5.72
N ASP A 110 -6.63 7.25 -5.44
CA ASP A 110 -7.70 7.18 -6.44
C ASP A 110 -7.82 8.49 -7.22
N LYS A 111 -7.77 9.63 -6.53
CA LYS A 111 -7.81 10.96 -7.13
C LYS A 111 -6.62 11.20 -8.05
N ILE A 112 -5.40 10.90 -7.60
CA ILE A 112 -4.18 11.11 -8.38
C ILE A 112 -4.17 10.20 -9.61
N MET A 113 -4.46 8.92 -9.43
CA MET A 113 -4.47 7.94 -10.52
C MET A 113 -5.56 8.24 -11.55
N SER A 114 -6.75 8.68 -11.11
CA SER A 114 -7.80 9.14 -12.03
C SER A 114 -7.36 10.35 -12.86
N ALA A 115 -6.57 11.26 -12.28
CA ALA A 115 -6.10 12.46 -12.97
C ALA A 115 -4.90 12.18 -13.90
N LEU A 116 -4.01 11.26 -13.52
CA LEU A 116 -2.71 11.08 -14.18
C LEU A 116 -2.54 9.78 -14.95
N SER A 117 -3.45 8.81 -14.85
CA SER A 117 -3.32 7.50 -15.52
C SER A 117 -3.02 7.61 -17.02
N GLY A 118 -3.64 8.55 -17.73
CA GLY A 118 -3.36 8.82 -19.14
C GLY A 118 -1.94 9.34 -19.38
N ASP A 119 -1.50 10.31 -18.59
CA ASP A 119 -0.14 10.90 -18.68
C ASP A 119 0.94 9.87 -18.32
N LEU A 120 0.71 9.09 -17.25
CA LEU A 120 1.59 8.00 -16.82
C LEU A 120 1.70 6.92 -17.90
N SER A 121 0.60 6.56 -18.55
CA SER A 121 0.60 5.61 -19.67
C SER A 121 1.35 6.15 -20.87
N GLY A 122 1.16 7.44 -21.21
CA GLY A 122 1.90 8.11 -22.27
C GLY A 122 3.40 8.15 -22.00
N PHE A 123 3.80 8.42 -20.77
CA PHE A 123 5.19 8.36 -20.33
C PHE A 123 5.78 6.96 -20.46
N HIS A 124 5.11 5.93 -19.94
CA HIS A 124 5.56 4.54 -20.06
C HIS A 124 5.77 4.14 -21.52
N GLN A 125 4.83 4.50 -22.39
CA GLN A 125 4.95 4.25 -23.83
C GLN A 125 6.13 5.01 -24.47
N HIS A 126 6.32 6.28 -24.11
CA HIS A 126 7.41 7.10 -24.61
C HIS A 126 8.79 6.52 -24.25
N VAL A 127 8.94 5.99 -23.04
CA VAL A 127 10.19 5.36 -22.59
C VAL A 127 10.29 3.88 -22.94
N GLY A 128 9.28 3.31 -23.58
CA GLY A 128 9.21 1.90 -23.95
C GLY A 128 9.27 0.94 -22.74
N GLY A 129 8.76 1.38 -21.59
CA GLY A 129 8.85 0.64 -20.33
C GLY A 129 10.27 0.46 -19.78
N SER A 130 11.25 1.24 -20.23
CA SER A 130 12.66 1.13 -19.78
C SER A 130 12.79 1.32 -18.27
N VAL A 131 13.29 0.29 -17.57
CA VAL A 131 13.50 0.31 -16.11
C VAL A 131 14.50 1.41 -15.71
N GLU A 132 15.52 1.65 -16.53
CA GLU A 132 16.50 2.71 -16.27
C GLU A 132 15.87 4.11 -16.31
N LYS A 133 15.05 4.40 -17.34
CA LYS A 133 14.37 5.69 -17.47
C LYS A 133 13.32 5.88 -16.37
N ILE A 134 12.56 4.83 -16.08
CA ILE A 134 11.57 4.82 -14.99
C ILE A 134 12.25 5.02 -13.62
N SER A 135 13.42 4.41 -13.39
CA SER A 135 14.21 4.62 -12.18
C SER A 135 14.59 6.08 -11.99
N ARG A 136 15.10 6.75 -13.04
CA ARG A 136 15.43 8.19 -13.00
C ARG A 136 14.19 9.06 -12.72
N PHE A 137 13.06 8.70 -13.30
CA PHE A 137 11.79 9.37 -13.04
C PHE A 137 11.39 9.26 -11.55
N PHE A 138 11.44 8.07 -10.96
CA PHE A 138 11.17 7.91 -9.54
C PHE A 138 12.23 8.58 -8.64
N SER A 139 13.51 8.61 -9.03
CA SER A 139 14.54 9.39 -8.34
C SER A 139 14.16 10.86 -8.23
N ASP A 140 13.63 11.46 -9.31
CA ASP A 140 13.18 12.84 -9.31
C ASP A 140 11.88 13.06 -8.50
N LEU A 141 11.10 12.01 -8.25
CA LEU A 141 9.93 12.04 -7.36
C LEU A 141 10.28 11.78 -5.89
N ALA A 142 11.48 11.26 -5.60
CA ALA A 142 11.86 10.93 -4.23
C ALA A 142 11.79 12.18 -3.32
N PRO A 143 11.41 12.01 -2.04
CA PRO A 143 11.41 13.10 -1.09
C PRO A 143 12.83 13.59 -0.78
N ALA A 144 12.95 14.82 -0.28
CA ALA A 144 14.24 15.32 0.19
C ALA A 144 14.71 14.54 1.44
N PRO A 145 16.03 14.31 1.60
CA PRO A 145 17.14 14.79 0.77
C PRO A 145 17.50 13.91 -0.44
N GLN A 146 16.80 12.81 -0.69
CA GLN A 146 17.15 11.84 -1.75
C GLN A 146 16.65 12.25 -3.15
N LYS A 147 15.92 13.35 -3.27
CA LYS A 147 15.38 13.84 -4.55
C LYS A 147 16.48 14.02 -5.61
N GLY A 148 16.29 13.37 -6.75
CA GLY A 148 17.18 13.40 -7.90
C GLY A 148 18.41 12.48 -7.78
N GLU A 149 18.63 11.87 -6.61
CA GLU A 149 19.74 10.94 -6.41
C GLU A 149 19.42 9.56 -7.04
N PRO A 150 20.42 8.86 -7.59
CA PRO A 150 20.22 7.52 -8.13
C PRO A 150 19.65 6.56 -7.08
N MET A 151 18.65 5.77 -7.47
CA MET A 151 18.13 4.71 -6.61
C MET A 151 19.22 3.68 -6.29
N PRO A 152 19.25 3.14 -5.06
CA PRO A 152 20.03 1.96 -4.71
C PRO A 152 19.81 0.79 -5.69
N GLU A 153 20.85 -0.02 -5.86
CA GLU A 153 20.79 -1.19 -6.75
C GLU A 153 19.64 -2.13 -6.35
N GLY A 154 18.86 -2.57 -7.34
CA GLY A 154 17.71 -3.46 -7.14
C GLY A 154 16.45 -2.79 -6.56
N MET A 155 16.52 -1.54 -6.09
CA MET A 155 15.35 -0.87 -5.49
C MET A 155 14.21 -0.69 -6.49
N ILE A 156 14.50 -0.28 -7.72
CA ILE A 156 13.46 -0.11 -8.74
C ILE A 156 12.79 -1.43 -9.11
N HIS A 157 13.54 -2.53 -9.16
CA HIS A 157 13.00 -3.87 -9.41
C HIS A 157 12.08 -4.33 -8.27
N ALA A 158 12.45 -4.02 -7.02
CA ALA A 158 11.61 -4.29 -5.86
C ALA A 158 10.30 -3.47 -5.87
N LEU A 159 10.38 -2.18 -6.21
CA LEU A 159 9.22 -1.29 -6.31
C LEU A 159 8.24 -1.73 -7.41
N LEU A 160 8.76 -2.04 -8.59
CA LEU A 160 8.00 -2.52 -9.74
C LEU A 160 7.58 -3.99 -9.61
N ARG A 161 8.18 -4.74 -8.69
CA ARG A 161 7.97 -6.20 -8.48
C ARG A 161 8.28 -7.04 -9.72
N ILE A 162 9.42 -6.75 -10.34
CA ILE A 162 9.91 -7.47 -11.52
C ILE A 162 11.22 -8.19 -11.22
N GLU A 163 11.56 -9.18 -12.04
CA GLU A 163 12.83 -9.92 -12.01
C GLU A 163 14.05 -8.97 -12.01
N GLN A 164 15.08 -9.22 -11.21
CA GLN A 164 16.26 -8.33 -11.11
C GLN A 164 17.01 -8.17 -12.44
N SER A 165 16.90 -9.14 -13.34
CA SER A 165 17.51 -9.09 -14.67
C SER A 165 16.70 -8.27 -15.68
N ALA A 166 15.44 -7.94 -15.37
CA ALA A 166 14.53 -7.23 -16.27
C ALA A 166 15.06 -5.83 -16.60
N LYS A 167 14.97 -5.49 -17.90
CA LYS A 167 15.33 -4.17 -18.44
C LYS A 167 14.11 -3.33 -18.81
N THR A 168 12.95 -3.97 -18.87
CA THR A 168 11.66 -3.34 -19.13
C THR A 168 10.61 -3.85 -18.15
N CYS A 169 9.58 -3.05 -17.89
CA CYS A 169 8.39 -3.45 -17.13
C CYS A 169 7.13 -3.25 -17.97
N SER A 170 6.05 -3.96 -17.62
CA SER A 170 4.75 -3.72 -18.24
C SER A 170 4.16 -2.38 -17.77
N LEU A 171 3.15 -1.88 -18.49
CA LEU A 171 2.39 -0.71 -18.06
C LEU A 171 1.68 -0.99 -16.72
N GLN A 172 1.16 -2.20 -16.54
CA GLN A 172 0.46 -2.58 -15.31
C GLN A 172 1.42 -2.56 -14.11
N ASP A 173 2.64 -3.11 -14.24
CA ASP A 173 3.64 -3.08 -13.16
C ASP A 173 3.97 -1.64 -12.73
N PHE A 174 4.05 -0.74 -13.71
CA PHE A 174 4.32 0.68 -13.47
C PHE A 174 3.14 1.38 -12.78
N LEU A 175 1.91 1.20 -13.26
CA LEU A 175 0.73 1.80 -12.64
C LEU A 175 0.46 1.25 -11.24
N ASP A 176 0.59 -0.07 -11.05
CA ASP A 176 0.43 -0.69 -9.74
C ASP A 176 1.52 -0.20 -8.77
N CYS A 177 2.74 0.08 -9.26
CA CYS A 177 3.79 0.67 -8.44
C CYS A 177 3.38 2.05 -7.92
N PHE A 178 2.75 2.89 -8.75
CA PHE A 178 2.19 4.17 -8.31
C PHE A 178 1.09 3.98 -7.26
N GLU A 179 0.08 3.17 -7.56
CA GLU A 179 -1.04 2.92 -6.65
C GLU A 179 -0.58 2.48 -5.26
N ARG A 180 0.45 1.61 -5.20
CA ARG A 180 1.00 1.09 -3.95
C ARG A 180 1.84 2.08 -3.16
N ASN A 181 2.47 3.05 -3.80
CA ASN A 181 3.48 3.91 -3.16
C ASN A 181 3.04 5.36 -2.98
N LEU A 182 1.94 5.79 -3.58
CA LEU A 182 1.36 7.11 -3.31
C LEU A 182 0.96 7.26 -1.84
N ASP A 183 1.27 8.41 -1.28
CA ASP A 183 0.96 8.81 0.08
C ASP A 183 0.05 10.06 0.13
N LEU A 184 -0.15 10.61 1.33
CA LEU A 184 -1.02 11.77 1.56
C LEU A 184 -0.40 13.11 1.17
N SER A 185 0.92 13.17 1.05
CA SER A 185 1.68 14.36 0.68
C SER A 185 1.82 14.52 -0.83
N ASP A 186 1.72 13.43 -1.58
CA ASP A 186 1.77 13.45 -3.04
C ASP A 186 0.65 14.28 -3.65
N THR A 187 1.00 15.04 -4.69
CA THR A 187 0.05 15.86 -5.45
C THR A 187 0.14 15.63 -6.96
N VAL A 188 -0.99 15.82 -7.65
CA VAL A 188 -1.08 15.76 -9.12
C VAL A 188 -0.06 16.69 -9.79
N ASN A 189 0.09 17.91 -9.27
CA ASN A 189 0.94 18.94 -9.88
C ASN A 189 2.43 18.58 -9.78
N GLU A 190 2.87 18.05 -8.65
CA GLU A 190 4.27 17.65 -8.45
C GLU A 190 4.64 16.51 -9.38
N ILE A 191 3.80 15.47 -9.44
CA ILE A 191 4.03 14.32 -10.31
C ILE A 191 4.01 14.75 -11.79
N LYS A 192 3.03 15.57 -12.19
CA LYS A 192 2.92 16.08 -13.57
C LYS A 192 4.14 16.90 -13.97
N THR A 193 4.65 17.75 -13.08
CA THR A 193 5.86 18.55 -13.34
C THR A 193 7.07 17.67 -13.64
N VAL A 194 7.24 16.57 -12.89
CA VAL A 194 8.31 15.61 -13.15
C VAL A 194 8.06 14.82 -14.43
N LEU A 195 6.81 14.41 -14.71
CA LEU A 195 6.46 13.75 -15.98
C LEU A 195 6.83 14.61 -17.19
N ASP A 196 6.43 15.88 -17.21
CA ASP A 196 6.69 16.80 -18.32
C ASP A 196 8.20 17.00 -18.57
N LYS A 197 9.01 17.01 -17.49
CA LYS A 197 10.48 17.05 -17.58
C LYS A 197 11.03 15.82 -18.32
N HIS A 198 10.51 14.63 -18.06
CA HIS A 198 11.00 13.39 -18.67
C HIS A 198 10.41 13.10 -20.05
N MET A 199 9.29 13.74 -20.40
CA MET A 199 8.67 13.64 -21.74
C MET A 199 9.36 14.52 -22.79
N THR A 200 10.19 15.46 -22.36
CA THR A 200 10.89 16.41 -23.24
C THR A 200 12.40 16.14 -23.36
N ALA A 201 12.92 15.14 -22.63
CA ALA A 201 14.33 14.76 -22.57
C ALA A 201 14.66 13.59 -23.52
#